data_AF-A0A1X2KI11-F1
#
_entry.id   AF-A0A1X2KI11-F1
#
_cell.length_a   1.000
_cell.length_b   1.000
_cell.length_c   1.000
_cell.angle_alpha   90.00
_cell.angle_beta   90.00
_cell.angle_gamma   90.00
#
_symmetry.space_group_name_H-M   'P 1'
#
loop_
_entity.id
_entity.type
_entity.pdbx_description
1 polymer ?
#
loop_
_entity_poly.entity_id
_entity_poly.type
_entity_poly.pdbx_seq_one_letter_code
_entity_poly.pdbx_strand_id
1 'polypeptide(L)'
;AERWGEAGELAGIGGTGEFRTDVFDTHSIEMLIERFQRVLAAMTADPSRRLSSVDVLDADEHARLDQVGNRAVLARTVSTVASIPAVFAAEVTRAPEAPAVTFDGHSMTYRELDEESNRLAHLLAGLG
;
A
#
# COMPACT_ATOMS: atom_id res chain seq x y z
N ALA A 1 -38.56 -3.42 4.15
CA ALA A 1 -39.95 -2.97 4.30
C ALA A 1 -39.99 -1.46 4.53
N GLU A 2 -40.94 -0.77 3.91
CA GLU A 2 -41.18 0.66 4.20
C GLU A 2 -41.60 0.82 5.67
N ARG A 3 -40.99 1.80 6.34
CA ARG A 3 -41.31 2.17 7.72
C ARG A 3 -42.17 3.41 7.70
N TRP A 4 -43.16 3.45 8.57
CA TRP A 4 -44.09 4.56 8.73
C TRP A 4 -43.94 5.14 10.14
N GLY A 5 -43.95 6.46 10.27
CA GLY A 5 -43.93 7.17 11.55
C GLY A 5 -45.30 7.15 12.25
N GLU A 6 -45.36 7.60 13.50
CA GLU A 6 -46.61 7.61 14.29
C GLU A 6 -47.73 8.46 13.66
N ALA A 7 -47.37 9.47 12.85
CA ALA A 7 -48.31 10.32 12.13
C ALA A 7 -48.56 9.88 10.67
N GLY A 8 -48.05 8.72 10.24
CA GLY A 8 -48.23 8.19 8.89
C GLY A 8 -47.29 8.77 7.83
N GLU A 9 -46.23 9.50 8.23
CA GLU A 9 -45.17 9.87 7.29
C GLU A 9 -44.23 8.69 6.96
N LEU A 10 -43.56 8.78 5.82
CA LEU A 10 -42.50 7.83 5.45
C LEU A 10 -41.31 8.00 6.41
N ALA A 11 -41.06 6.98 7.23
CA ALA A 11 -39.94 6.91 8.17
C ALA A 11 -38.73 6.12 7.60
N GLY A 12 -38.70 5.91 6.28
CA GLY A 12 -37.60 5.30 5.55
C GLY A 12 -37.79 3.81 5.26
N ILE A 13 -36.68 3.10 5.00
CA ILE A 13 -36.67 1.68 4.61
C ILE A 13 -35.90 0.89 5.65
N GLY A 14 -36.51 -0.16 6.20
CA GLY A 14 -35.85 -1.14 7.06
C GLY A 14 -35.44 -2.40 6.29
N GLY A 15 -34.30 -2.98 6.66
CA GLY A 15 -33.81 -4.26 6.15
C GLY A 15 -33.18 -5.09 7.27
N THR A 16 -33.02 -6.38 7.03
CA THR A 16 -32.39 -7.35 7.94
C THR A 16 -31.24 -8.05 7.22
N GLY A 17 -30.09 -8.18 7.89
CA GLY A 17 -28.94 -8.93 7.39
C GLY A 17 -28.87 -10.29 8.05
N GLU A 18 -29.03 -11.35 7.27
CA GLU A 18 -28.82 -12.72 7.73
C GLU A 18 -27.41 -13.18 7.34
N PHE A 19 -26.70 -13.78 8.28
CA PHE A 19 -25.32 -14.20 8.07
C PHE A 19 -25.00 -15.48 8.81
N ARG A 20 -23.93 -16.13 8.34
CA ARG A 20 -23.37 -17.34 8.93
C ARG A 20 -22.36 -16.98 9.99
N THR A 21 -22.63 -17.33 11.25
CA THR A 21 -21.78 -17.02 12.40
C THR A 21 -20.47 -17.81 12.44
N ASP A 22 -20.37 -18.91 11.68
CA ASP A 22 -19.13 -19.67 11.51
C ASP A 22 -18.15 -19.02 10.54
N VAL A 23 -18.60 -18.04 9.75
CA VAL A 23 -17.79 -17.29 8.77
C VAL A 23 -17.63 -15.83 9.17
N PHE A 24 -18.67 -15.22 9.75
CA PHE A 24 -18.69 -13.81 10.11
C PHE A 24 -19.04 -13.61 11.58
N ASP A 25 -18.25 -12.79 12.26
CA ASP A 25 -18.64 -12.22 13.54
C ASP A 25 -19.57 -11.01 13.35
N THR A 26 -20.22 -10.61 14.45
CA THR A 26 -21.17 -9.49 14.47
C THR A 26 -20.54 -8.19 13.98
N HIS A 27 -19.31 -7.90 14.40
CA HIS A 27 -18.61 -6.67 14.04
C HIS A 27 -18.36 -6.59 12.52
N SER A 28 -17.96 -7.70 11.91
CA SER A 28 -17.73 -7.80 10.47
C SER A 28 -19.00 -7.55 9.66
N ILE A 29 -20.15 -8.03 10.14
CA ILE A 29 -21.44 -7.79 9.48
C ILE A 29 -21.94 -6.37 9.68
N GLU A 30 -21.76 -5.79 10.87
CA GLU A 30 -22.03 -4.37 11.12
C GLU A 30 -21.26 -3.49 10.12
N MET A 31 -19.96 -3.74 9.95
CA MET A 31 -19.14 -3.04 8.95
C MET A 31 -19.66 -3.25 7.52
N LEU A 32 -20.07 -4.46 7.13
CA LEU A 32 -20.64 -4.72 5.80
C LEU A 32 -21.96 -3.99 5.59
N ILE A 33 -22.82 -3.90 6.61
CA ILE A 33 -24.08 -3.16 6.55
C ILE A 33 -23.79 -1.65 6.40
N GLU A 34 -22.84 -1.10 7.14
CA GLU A 34 -22.44 0.31 7.01
C GLU A 34 -21.90 0.63 5.61
N ARG A 35 -21.04 -0.24 5.08
CA ARG A 35 -20.52 -0.11 3.71
C ARG A 35 -21.66 -0.17 2.68
N PHE A 36 -22.64 -1.06 2.87
CA PHE A 36 -23.82 -1.14 1.99
C PHE A 36 -24.66 0.15 2.06
N GLN A 37 -24.85 0.73 3.24
CA GLN A 37 -25.52 2.03 3.39
C GLN A 37 -24.79 3.15 2.64
N ARG A 38 -23.45 3.18 2.67
CA ARG A 38 -22.65 4.15 1.89
C ARG A 38 -22.86 4.00 0.39
N VAL A 39 -22.97 2.77 -0.11
CA VAL A 39 -23.30 2.52 -1.52
C VAL A 39 -24.68 3.07 -1.87
N LEU A 40 -25.69 2.78 -1.06
CA LEU A 40 -27.05 3.30 -1.28
C LEU A 40 -27.10 4.82 -1.23
N ALA A 41 -26.40 5.44 -0.29
CA ALA A 41 -26.28 6.90 -0.19
C ALA A 41 -25.61 7.49 -1.44
N ALA A 42 -24.50 6.91 -1.91
CA ALA A 42 -23.79 7.38 -3.10
C ALA A 42 -24.64 7.26 -4.37
N MET A 43 -25.37 6.16 -4.53
CA MET A 43 -26.22 5.92 -5.71
C MET A 43 -27.46 6.81 -5.74
N THR A 44 -28.01 7.15 -4.57
CA THR A 44 -29.17 8.06 -4.48
C THR A 44 -28.77 9.53 -4.65
N ALA A 45 -27.56 9.90 -4.22
CA ALA A 45 -27.02 11.24 -4.41
C ALA A 45 -26.63 11.53 -5.87
N ASP A 46 -26.08 10.54 -6.59
CA ASP A 46 -25.78 10.64 -8.02
C ASP A 46 -26.11 9.32 -8.74
N PRO A 47 -27.33 9.22 -9.31
CA PRO A 47 -27.77 8.02 -10.03
C PRO A 47 -26.97 7.71 -11.30
N SER A 48 -26.23 8.69 -11.84
CA SER A 48 -25.39 8.52 -13.03
C SER A 48 -23.99 7.99 -12.71
N ARG A 49 -23.59 8.04 -11.43
CA ARG A 49 -22.29 7.57 -10.96
C ARG A 49 -22.15 6.07 -11.22
N ARG A 50 -20.98 5.68 -11.75
CA ARG A 50 -20.65 4.25 -11.90
C ARG A 50 -20.49 3.61 -10.53
N LEU A 51 -21.15 2.47 -10.31
CA LEU A 51 -21.05 1.70 -9.08
C LEU A 51 -19.60 1.36 -8.72
N SER A 52 -18.77 1.03 -9.71
CA SER A 52 -17.34 0.71 -9.52
C SER A 52 -16.49 1.88 -9.00
N SER A 53 -17.01 3.10 -9.00
CA SER A 53 -16.31 4.29 -8.50
C SER A 53 -16.73 4.66 -7.08
N VAL A 54 -17.70 3.95 -6.50
CA VAL A 54 -18.17 4.21 -5.14
C VAL A 54 -17.13 3.71 -4.16
N ASP A 55 -16.63 4.63 -3.35
CA ASP A 55 -15.78 4.29 -2.23
C ASP A 55 -16.66 3.76 -1.10
N VAL A 56 -16.40 2.52 -0.71
CA VAL A 56 -17.17 1.83 0.33
C VAL A 56 -16.52 1.99 1.71
N LEU A 57 -15.24 2.32 1.74
CA LEU A 57 -14.47 2.39 2.97
C LEU A 57 -14.69 3.75 3.65
N ASP A 58 -14.73 3.74 4.98
CA ASP A 58 -14.69 4.98 5.74
C ASP A 58 -13.27 5.51 5.97
N ALA A 59 -13.19 6.68 6.60
CA ALA A 59 -11.94 7.36 6.87
C ALA A 59 -10.99 6.53 7.76
N ASP A 60 -11.51 5.77 8.72
CA ASP A 60 -10.69 4.96 9.63
C ASP A 60 -10.16 3.70 8.93
N GLU A 61 -10.96 3.11 8.04
CA GLU A 61 -10.55 2.02 7.15
C GLU A 61 -9.46 2.46 6.17
N HIS A 62 -9.62 3.65 5.56
CA HIS A 62 -8.58 4.26 4.72
C HIS A 62 -7.30 4.55 5.49
N ALA A 63 -7.40 5.15 6.68
CA ALA A 63 -6.25 5.43 7.52
C ALA A 63 -5.47 4.16 7.88
N ARG A 64 -6.19 3.05 8.14
CA ARG A 64 -5.59 1.74 8.39
C ARG A 64 -4.88 1.18 7.15
N LEU A 65 -5.50 1.29 5.97
CA LEU A 65 -4.88 0.86 4.72
C LEU A 65 -3.65 1.69 4.38
N ASP A 66 -3.67 3.00 4.62
CA ASP A 66 -2.53 3.87 4.43
C ASP A 66 -1.36 3.49 5.34
N GLN A 67 -1.64 3.10 6.59
CA GLN A 67 -0.63 2.61 7.51
C GLN A 67 -0.05 1.27 7.06
N VAL A 68 -0.89 0.28 6.77
CA VAL A 68 -0.45 -1.06 6.32
C VAL A 68 0.30 -0.98 4.99
N GLY A 69 -0.17 -0.12 4.07
CA GLY A 69 0.43 0.10 2.76
C GLY A 69 1.68 0.96 2.78
N ASN A 70 2.16 1.41 3.95
CA ASN A 70 3.27 2.35 4.09
C ASN A 70 3.12 3.58 3.17
N ARG A 71 1.88 4.09 3.01
CA ARG A 71 1.58 5.18 2.06
C ARG A 71 2.42 6.42 2.33
N ALA A 72 2.70 6.70 3.61
CA ALA A 72 3.59 7.77 4.03
C ALA A 72 5.01 7.62 3.44
N VAL A 73 5.57 6.41 3.37
CA VAL A 73 6.89 6.16 2.77
C VAL A 73 6.84 6.38 1.26
N LEU A 74 5.80 5.88 0.60
CA LEU A 74 5.62 5.99 -0.85
C LEU A 74 5.34 7.43 -1.31
N ALA A 75 4.69 8.24 -0.48
CA ALA A 75 4.37 9.62 -0.77
C ALA A 75 5.54 10.59 -0.50
N ARG A 76 6.62 10.13 0.15
CA ARG A 76 7.81 10.96 0.38
C ARG A 76 8.48 11.28 -0.95
N THR A 77 8.65 12.57 -1.22
CA THR A 77 9.53 13.04 -2.28
C THR A 77 10.98 12.68 -1.94
N VAL A 78 11.59 11.86 -2.79
CA VAL A 78 13.02 11.52 -2.68
C VAL A 78 13.81 12.67 -3.32
N SER A 79 14.61 13.37 -2.50
CA SER A 79 15.37 14.57 -2.92
C SER A 79 16.47 14.27 -3.96
N THR A 80 16.94 13.02 -4.02
CA THR A 80 18.00 12.59 -4.94
C THR A 80 17.73 11.17 -5.45
N VAL A 81 17.53 11.03 -6.76
CA VAL A 81 17.51 9.72 -7.42
C VAL A 81 18.96 9.36 -7.76
N ALA A 82 19.71 8.87 -6.77
CA ALA A 82 21.01 8.27 -7.03
C ALA A 82 20.82 6.79 -7.39
N SER A 83 21.50 6.32 -8.43
CA SER A 83 21.54 4.89 -8.74
C SER A 83 22.30 4.14 -7.65
N ILE A 84 22.02 2.84 -7.48
CA ILE A 84 22.77 2.00 -6.53
C ILE A 84 24.29 2.10 -6.76
N PRO A 85 24.81 2.03 -8.01
CA PRO A 85 26.24 2.25 -8.27
C PRO A 85 26.74 3.63 -7.84
N ALA A 86 25.94 4.70 -8.00
CA ALA A 86 26.35 6.04 -7.58
C ALA A 86 26.46 6.16 -6.05
N VAL A 87 25.51 5.57 -5.31
CA VAL A 87 25.58 5.50 -3.84
C VAL A 87 26.76 4.64 -3.40
N PHE A 88 27.02 3.52 -4.09
CA PHE A 88 28.15 2.65 -3.80
C PHE A 88 29.50 3.35 -4.03
N ALA A 89 29.68 4.08 -5.13
CA ALA A 89 30.90 4.84 -5.41
C ALA A 89 31.18 5.92 -4.34
N ALA A 90 30.14 6.51 -3.75
CA ALA A 90 30.29 7.43 -2.63
C ALA A 90 30.86 6.71 -1.38
N GLU A 91 30.42 5.47 -1.12
CA GLU A 91 30.95 4.65 -0.01
C GLU A 91 32.40 4.20 -0.26
N VAL A 92 32.74 3.84 -1.50
CA VAL A 92 34.13 3.55 -1.91
C VAL A 92 35.05 4.74 -1.64
N THR A 93 34.57 5.95 -1.93
CA THR A 93 35.32 7.18 -1.65
C THR A 93 35.43 7.45 -0.14
N ARG A 94 34.36 7.18 0.61
CA ARG A 94 34.25 7.48 2.04
C ARG A 94 35.10 6.54 2.91
N ALA A 95 35.14 5.25 2.57
CA ALA A 95 35.76 4.21 3.39
C ALA A 95 36.34 3.07 2.53
N PRO A 96 37.38 3.35 1.70
CA PRO A 96 37.84 2.40 0.69
C PRO A 96 38.41 1.10 1.27
N GLU A 97 39.07 1.17 2.44
CA GLU A 97 39.67 0.00 3.12
C GLU A 97 38.68 -0.74 4.04
N ALA A 98 37.45 -0.25 4.19
CA ALA A 98 36.47 -0.92 5.04
C ALA A 98 35.99 -2.22 4.37
N PRO A 99 35.77 -3.30 5.13
CA PRO A 99 35.23 -4.53 4.60
C PRO A 99 33.81 -4.29 4.04
N ALA A 100 33.61 -4.57 2.75
CA ALA A 100 32.34 -4.41 2.05
C ALA A 100 31.54 -5.73 2.00
N VAL A 101 32.23 -6.83 1.70
CA VAL A 101 31.64 -8.17 1.61
C VAL A 101 32.57 -9.15 2.31
N THR A 102 31.99 -9.97 3.18
CA THR A 102 32.70 -11.06 3.86
C THR A 102 31.97 -12.36 3.63
N PHE A 103 32.71 -13.41 3.33
CA PHE A 103 32.18 -14.75 3.13
C PHE A 103 33.26 -15.79 3.44
N ASP A 104 32.92 -16.78 4.27
CA ASP A 104 33.77 -17.93 4.61
C ASP A 104 35.23 -17.56 4.97
N GLY A 105 35.40 -16.58 5.87
CA GLY A 105 36.73 -16.12 6.30
C GLY A 105 37.48 -15.23 5.30
N HIS A 106 36.94 -15.03 4.10
CA HIS A 106 37.42 -14.07 3.13
C HIS A 106 36.69 -12.73 3.29
N SER A 107 37.40 -11.64 3.02
CA SER A 107 36.87 -10.29 3.03
C SER A 107 37.37 -9.54 1.81
N MET A 108 36.48 -8.78 1.18
CA MET A 108 36.83 -7.77 0.19
C MET A 108 36.48 -6.40 0.73
N THR A 109 37.39 -5.45 0.53
CA THR A 109 37.17 -4.04 0.83
C THR A 109 36.22 -3.39 -0.18
N TYR A 110 35.69 -2.22 0.14
CA TYR A 110 34.90 -1.44 -0.83
C TYR A 110 35.69 -1.15 -2.10
N ARG A 111 36.99 -0.82 -2.00
CA ARG A 111 37.83 -0.59 -3.18
C ARG A 111 37.99 -1.85 -4.04
N GLU A 112 38.35 -2.97 -3.44
CA GLU A 112 38.54 -4.22 -4.18
C GLU A 112 37.26 -4.65 -4.88
N LEU A 113 36.12 -4.52 -4.21
CA LEU A 113 34.82 -4.86 -4.81
C LEU A 113 34.45 -3.93 -5.96
N ASP A 114 34.72 -2.64 -5.85
CA ASP A 114 34.51 -1.67 -6.94
C ASP A 114 35.35 -2.04 -8.17
N GLU A 115 36.64 -2.33 -7.97
CA GLU A 115 37.55 -2.70 -9.05
C GLU A 115 37.15 -4.00 -9.75
N GLU A 116 36.84 -5.07 -9.01
CA GLU A 116 36.39 -6.34 -9.59
C GLU A 116 35.05 -6.17 -10.34
N SER A 117 34.10 -5.45 -9.73
CA SER A 117 32.78 -5.23 -10.34
C SER A 117 32.85 -4.38 -11.61
N ASN A 118 33.70 -3.34 -11.65
CA ASN A 118 33.94 -2.53 -12.84
C ASN A 118 34.60 -3.35 -13.97
N ARG A 119 35.56 -4.22 -13.64
CA ARG A 119 36.15 -5.13 -14.65
C ARG A 119 35.11 -6.06 -15.25
N LEU A 120 34.24 -6.64 -14.43
CA LEU A 120 33.14 -7.45 -14.91
C LEU A 120 32.14 -6.64 -15.74
N ALA A 121 31.79 -5.43 -15.31
CA ALA A 121 30.89 -4.55 -16.04
C ALA A 121 31.42 -4.21 -17.45
N HIS A 122 32.72 -3.92 -17.57
CA HIS A 122 33.36 -3.69 -18.87
C HIS A 122 33.36 -4.93 -19.76
N LEU A 123 33.57 -6.12 -19.18
CA LEU A 123 33.47 -7.38 -19.92
C LEU A 123 32.04 -7.58 -20.45
N LEU A 124 31.03 -7.43 -19.60
CA LEU A 124 29.62 -7.58 -19.97
C LEU A 124 29.20 -6.57 -21.04
N ALA A 125 29.59 -5.30 -20.90
CA ALA A 125 29.33 -4.28 -21.90
C ALA A 125 29.98 -4.60 -23.26
N GLY A 126 31.10 -5.33 -23.27
CA GLY A 126 31.74 -5.84 -24.49
C GLY A 126 31.03 -7.03 -25.13
N LEU A 127 30.12 -7.71 -24.40
CA LEU A 127 29.38 -8.87 -24.88
C LEU A 127 27.99 -8.53 -25.45
N GLY A 128 27.46 -7.34 -25.14
CA GLY A 128 26.16 -6.85 -25.63
C GLY A 128 24.96 -7.42 -24.88
#